data_AF-A0A7S4HSF5-F1
#
_entry.id   AF-A0A7S4HSF5-F1
#
_cell.length_a   1.000
_cell.length_b   1.000
_cell.length_c   1.000
_cell.angle_alpha   90.00
_cell.angle_beta   90.00
_cell.angle_gamma   90.00
#
_symmetry.space_group_name_H-M   'P 1'
#
loop_
_entity.id
_entity.type
_entity.pdbx_description
1 polymer ?
#
loop_
_entity_poly.entity_id
_entity_poly.type
_entity_poly.pdbx_seq_one_letter_code
_entity_poly.pdbx_strand_id
1 'polypeptide(L)'
;KKNKKKKKKDAADDDDDDAASSLLLIDPEYFPPARNSNFRGTTEKSSRSGRRRWGWGGSKETTHHHGLLSADKASSSSSSSSSPPQPLPTRESHVASPFGLIEELFPSDPWKLLLSTIMLNQTTRNQVDPVLHTFLSRWPTPTMASKADARDVREVVSTLGLQHKRARAIVRYSREYLHLIESLSKKKNNNNNKKNNKKKKEEKK
;
A
#
# COMPACT_ATOMS: atom_id res chain seq x y z
N LYS A 1 42.79 41.24 -24.68
CA LYS A 1 41.93 40.14 -25.18
C LYS A 1 41.25 39.47 -24.00
N LYS A 2 39.95 39.73 -23.83
CA LYS A 2 39.08 39.15 -22.78
C LYS A 2 38.88 37.66 -23.08
N ASN A 3 38.96 36.78 -22.09
CA ASN A 3 38.38 35.44 -22.23
C ASN A 3 37.46 35.14 -21.04
N LYS A 4 36.17 35.13 -21.37
CA LYS A 4 35.00 35.02 -20.51
C LYS A 4 34.49 33.58 -20.71
N LYS A 5 34.73 32.65 -19.78
CA LYS A 5 34.11 31.31 -19.83
C LYS A 5 33.03 31.17 -18.77
N LYS A 6 31.81 31.47 -19.24
CA LYS A 6 30.51 30.86 -18.94
C LYS A 6 30.35 30.18 -17.58
N LYS A 7 29.73 30.97 -16.70
CA LYS A 7 28.69 30.63 -15.72
C LYS A 7 27.65 29.68 -16.35
N LYS A 8 27.47 28.48 -15.82
CA LYS A 8 26.24 27.68 -16.00
C LYS A 8 25.50 27.72 -14.66
N LYS A 9 24.46 28.55 -14.63
CA LYS A 9 23.44 28.55 -13.59
C LYS A 9 22.53 27.38 -13.91
N ASP A 10 22.50 26.36 -13.06
CA ASP A 10 21.38 25.44 -13.06
C ASP A 10 20.24 26.18 -12.35
N ALA A 11 19.20 26.42 -13.14
CA ALA A 11 18.04 27.19 -12.76
C ALA A 11 17.18 26.41 -11.75
N ALA A 12 16.59 27.17 -10.85
CA ALA A 12 15.56 26.75 -9.92
C ALA A 12 14.39 26.09 -10.65
N ASP A 13 14.01 24.89 -10.19
CA ASP A 13 12.66 24.35 -10.34
C ASP A 13 11.94 24.60 -9.00
N ASP A 14 11.75 25.89 -8.69
CA ASP A 14 10.91 26.38 -7.59
C ASP A 14 9.60 26.87 -8.22
N ASP A 15 8.64 25.97 -8.47
CA ASP A 15 7.24 26.30 -8.78
C ASP A 15 6.39 25.01 -8.75
N ASP A 16 6.08 24.48 -7.55
CA ASP A 16 5.02 23.47 -7.34
C ASP A 16 4.81 23.17 -5.82
N ASP A 17 4.78 24.20 -4.97
CA ASP A 17 4.57 24.02 -3.52
C ASP A 17 3.08 24.01 -3.09
N ASP A 18 2.13 24.38 -3.96
CA ASP A 18 0.71 24.47 -3.57
C ASP A 18 -0.13 23.19 -3.81
N ALA A 19 0.35 22.23 -4.61
CA ALA A 19 -0.44 21.03 -4.92
C ALA A 19 -0.28 19.88 -3.89
N ALA A 20 0.71 19.96 -3.00
CA ALA A 20 1.01 18.91 -2.03
C ALA A 20 0.17 19.00 -0.74
N SER A 21 -0.44 20.16 -0.46
CA SER A 21 -1.36 20.34 0.66
C SER A 21 -2.77 19.79 0.38
N SER A 22 -3.15 19.64 -0.89
CA SER A 22 -4.48 19.17 -1.28
C SER A 22 -4.65 17.64 -1.23
N LEU A 23 -3.56 16.85 -1.17
CA LEU A 23 -3.65 15.38 -1.22
C LEU A 23 -3.78 14.71 0.15
N LEU A 24 -3.75 15.48 1.24
CA LEU A 24 -3.96 14.97 2.61
C LEU A 24 -4.93 15.84 3.44
N LEU A 25 -5.75 16.66 2.77
CA LEU A 25 -6.95 17.23 3.38
C LEU A 25 -8.13 16.40 2.88
N ILE A 26 -8.43 15.31 3.58
CA ILE A 26 -9.71 14.61 3.42
C ILE A 26 -10.74 15.54 4.05
N ASP A 27 -11.43 16.34 3.22
CA ASP A 27 -12.61 17.08 3.67
C ASP A 27 -13.64 16.06 4.20
N PRO A 28 -14.06 16.11 5.47
CA PRO A 28 -14.97 15.13 6.06
C PRO A 28 -16.40 15.16 5.47
N GLU A 29 -16.71 16.08 4.55
CA GLU A 29 -18.01 16.23 3.91
C GLU A 29 -18.02 16.05 2.37
N TYR A 30 -16.90 15.72 1.73
CA TYR A 30 -16.92 15.53 0.27
C TYR A 30 -17.46 14.16 -0.15
N PHE A 31 -18.79 14.06 -0.24
CA PHE A 31 -19.50 12.94 -0.88
C PHE A 31 -19.76 13.31 -2.35
N PRO A 32 -19.05 12.73 -3.33
CA PRO A 32 -19.27 13.08 -4.74
C PRO A 32 -20.68 12.63 -5.18
N PRO A 33 -21.44 13.44 -5.93
CA PRO A 33 -22.75 13.05 -6.41
C PRO A 33 -22.64 11.89 -7.41
N ALA A 34 -23.61 10.97 -7.34
CA ALA A 34 -23.73 9.85 -8.27
C ALA A 34 -23.81 10.37 -9.71
N ARG A 35 -22.83 9.95 -10.52
CA ARG A 35 -22.70 10.37 -11.92
C ARG A 35 -23.92 9.91 -12.72
N ASN A 36 -24.77 10.87 -13.08
CA ASN A 36 -25.91 10.67 -13.96
C ASN A 36 -25.42 10.39 -15.40
N SER A 37 -25.74 9.19 -15.89
CA SER A 37 -25.68 8.87 -17.31
C SER A 37 -26.76 9.68 -18.01
N ASN A 38 -26.41 10.80 -18.64
CA ASN A 38 -27.03 11.32 -19.87
C ASN A 38 -26.38 12.66 -20.29
N PHE A 39 -25.40 12.61 -21.19
CA PHE A 39 -25.14 13.73 -22.09
C PHE A 39 -24.77 13.20 -23.48
N ARG A 40 -25.59 13.57 -24.47
CA ARG A 40 -25.54 13.19 -25.87
C ARG A 40 -25.28 14.46 -26.67
N GLY A 41 -24.17 14.51 -27.40
CA GLY A 41 -23.83 15.51 -28.43
C GLY A 41 -22.72 14.90 -29.28
N THR A 42 -23.08 14.17 -30.33
CA THR A 42 -23.14 14.57 -31.76
C THR A 42 -21.77 14.85 -32.40
N THR A 43 -21.42 13.89 -33.28
CA THR A 43 -20.55 13.93 -34.48
C THR A 43 -19.07 14.25 -34.32
N GLU A 44 -18.22 13.22 -34.39
CA GLU A 44 -17.28 13.05 -35.52
C GLU A 44 -16.73 11.61 -35.58
N LYS A 45 -16.51 11.11 -36.79
CA LYS A 45 -16.10 9.73 -37.11
C LYS A 45 -14.60 9.54 -36.90
N SER A 46 -14.17 8.61 -36.05
CA SER A 46 -13.02 7.74 -36.36
C SER A 46 -13.02 6.44 -35.52
N SER A 47 -12.86 5.33 -36.24
CA SER A 47 -12.44 3.98 -35.87
C SER A 47 -12.53 3.52 -34.40
N ARG A 48 -13.61 2.80 -34.10
CA ARG A 48 -13.70 1.87 -32.95
C ARG A 48 -13.23 0.47 -33.35
N SER A 49 -12.08 0.06 -32.83
CA SER A 49 -11.83 -1.31 -32.36
C SER A 49 -10.90 -1.15 -31.16
N GLY A 50 -11.04 -1.78 -30.01
CA GLY A 50 -11.96 -2.77 -29.47
C GLY A 50 -11.36 -3.06 -28.10
N ARG A 51 -11.99 -2.56 -27.02
CA ARG A 51 -11.53 -2.76 -25.64
C ARG A 51 -11.50 -4.26 -25.36
N ARG A 52 -10.32 -4.81 -25.09
CA ARG A 52 -10.15 -6.22 -24.72
C ARG A 52 -10.71 -6.42 -23.33
N ARG A 53 -11.86 -7.09 -23.30
CA ARG A 53 -12.49 -7.74 -22.16
C ARG A 53 -11.59 -8.91 -21.73
N TRP A 54 -11.28 -8.98 -20.45
CA TRP A 54 -10.51 -10.04 -19.84
C TRP A 54 -11.29 -11.36 -19.94
N GLY A 55 -10.86 -12.22 -20.87
CA GLY A 55 -11.31 -13.60 -20.99
C GLY A 55 -10.30 -14.50 -20.29
N TRP A 56 -10.75 -15.17 -19.22
CA TRP A 56 -10.08 -16.32 -18.66
C TRP A 56 -9.98 -17.40 -19.75
N GLY A 57 -8.76 -17.83 -20.05
CA GLY A 57 -8.48 -18.89 -21.03
C GLY A 57 -8.39 -20.27 -20.38
N GLY A 58 -8.73 -21.30 -21.17
CA GLY A 58 -8.69 -22.73 -20.85
C GLY A 58 -10.09 -23.33 -21.00
N SER A 59 -10.37 -24.40 -21.74
CA SER A 59 -9.54 -25.43 -22.36
C SER A 59 -10.33 -26.00 -23.55
N LYS A 60 -9.66 -26.54 -24.57
CA LYS A 60 -10.30 -27.29 -25.66
C LYS A 60 -10.14 -28.77 -25.35
N GLU A 61 -11.23 -29.46 -25.04
CA GLU A 61 -11.26 -30.91 -24.96
C GLU A 61 -12.26 -31.47 -25.97
N THR A 62 -11.73 -32.36 -26.80
CA THR A 62 -12.37 -33.08 -27.90
C THR A 62 -13.07 -34.32 -27.36
N THR A 63 -14.38 -34.41 -27.54
CA THR A 63 -15.21 -35.56 -27.15
C THR A 63 -15.06 -36.70 -28.15
N HIS A 64 -14.59 -37.86 -27.69
CA HIS A 64 -14.77 -39.15 -28.37
C HIS A 64 -15.79 -40.00 -27.60
N HIS A 65 -16.84 -40.43 -28.30
CA HIS A 65 -17.81 -41.42 -27.83
C HIS A 65 -17.25 -42.84 -27.99
N HIS A 66 -17.29 -43.65 -26.93
CA HIS A 66 -17.53 -45.09 -27.01
C HIS A 66 -18.08 -45.59 -25.66
N GLY A 67 -19.17 -46.36 -25.70
CA GLY A 67 -19.86 -46.87 -24.51
C GLY A 67 -19.34 -48.22 -24.00
N LEU A 68 -19.86 -48.62 -22.84
CA LEU A 68 -20.49 -49.92 -22.49
C LEU A 68 -20.33 -50.26 -20.98
N LEU A 69 -21.48 -50.60 -20.39
CA LEU A 69 -21.83 -51.44 -19.23
C LEU A 69 -20.75 -51.86 -18.20
N SER A 70 -21.02 -51.69 -16.90
CA SER A 70 -21.65 -52.74 -16.05
C SER A 70 -21.82 -52.29 -14.59
N ALA A 71 -22.77 -52.94 -13.90
CA ALA A 71 -23.20 -52.70 -12.53
C ALA A 71 -22.32 -53.38 -11.46
N ASP A 72 -22.51 -52.95 -10.20
CA ASP A 72 -22.33 -53.63 -8.89
C ASP A 72 -21.72 -52.64 -7.86
N LYS A 73 -21.95 -52.62 -6.55
CA LYS A 73 -22.91 -53.16 -5.57
C LYS A 73 -22.36 -52.73 -4.19
N ALA A 74 -23.23 -52.30 -3.25
CA ALA A 74 -22.99 -52.22 -1.78
C ALA A 74 -21.85 -51.27 -1.30
N SER A 75 -21.74 -50.74 -0.08
CA SER A 75 -22.54 -50.62 1.16
C SER A 75 -21.75 -49.67 2.08
N SER A 76 -22.46 -48.89 2.90
CA SER A 76 -22.09 -48.36 4.23
C SER A 76 -20.62 -48.39 4.71
N SER A 77 -20.11 -47.22 5.12
CA SER A 77 -19.37 -47.11 6.39
C SER A 77 -19.40 -45.68 6.93
N SER A 78 -20.05 -45.53 8.07
CA SER A 78 -19.93 -44.43 9.02
C SER A 78 -18.50 -44.27 9.53
N SER A 79 -17.99 -43.04 9.60
CA SER A 79 -16.91 -42.69 10.53
C SER A 79 -17.06 -41.25 10.99
N SER A 80 -17.65 -41.09 12.16
CA SER A 80 -17.53 -39.93 13.03
C SER A 80 -16.07 -39.81 13.50
N SER A 81 -15.40 -38.69 13.21
CA SER A 81 -14.16 -38.31 13.89
C SER A 81 -14.31 -36.92 14.49
N SER A 82 -14.45 -36.91 15.81
CA SER A 82 -14.38 -35.76 16.70
C SER A 82 -13.12 -34.93 16.44
N SER A 83 -13.29 -33.68 16.00
CA SER A 83 -12.19 -32.71 16.02
C SER A 83 -12.01 -32.17 17.45
N PRO A 84 -10.78 -32.14 17.99
CA PRO A 84 -10.52 -31.50 19.27
C PRO A 84 -10.80 -29.99 19.18
N PRO A 85 -11.24 -29.33 20.27
CA PRO A 85 -11.41 -27.88 20.28
C PRO A 85 -10.06 -27.22 19.98
N GLN A 86 -10.00 -26.55 18.83
CA GLN A 86 -8.82 -25.83 18.40
C GLN A 86 -8.46 -24.76 19.46
N PRO A 87 -7.21 -24.70 19.92
CA PRO A 87 -6.78 -23.65 20.84
C PRO A 87 -7.00 -22.29 20.17
N LEU A 88 -7.66 -21.38 20.89
CA LEU A 88 -7.96 -20.04 20.41
C LEU A 88 -6.67 -19.37 19.93
N PRO A 89 -6.66 -18.76 18.72
CA PRO A 89 -5.47 -18.12 18.20
C PRO A 89 -4.99 -17.04 19.17
N THR A 90 -3.75 -17.19 19.64
CA THR A 90 -3.06 -16.13 20.36
C THR A 90 -2.97 -14.91 19.45
N ARG A 91 -3.07 -13.73 20.06
CA ARG A 91 -3.15 -12.40 19.41
C ARG A 91 -2.04 -12.09 18.39
N GLU A 92 -1.03 -12.94 18.25
CA GLU A 92 0.10 -12.78 17.33
C GLU A 92 0.08 -13.71 16.11
N SER A 93 -0.91 -14.61 15.97
CA SER A 93 -1.13 -15.27 14.68
C SER A 93 -1.88 -14.30 13.77
N HIS A 94 -1.16 -13.46 13.02
CA HIS A 94 -1.75 -12.77 11.88
C HIS A 94 -2.26 -13.85 10.93
N VAL A 95 -3.56 -14.13 10.99
CA VAL A 95 -4.21 -15.11 10.12
C VAL A 95 -4.08 -14.53 8.71
N ALA A 96 -3.13 -15.05 7.94
CA ALA A 96 -2.89 -14.60 6.58
C ALA A 96 -4.19 -14.73 5.80
N SER A 97 -4.60 -13.64 5.17
CA SER A 97 -5.84 -13.62 4.40
C SER A 97 -5.64 -14.44 3.13
N PRO A 98 -6.67 -15.13 2.60
CA PRO A 98 -6.56 -15.82 1.31
C PRO A 98 -6.28 -14.86 0.13
N PHE A 99 -6.37 -13.55 0.34
CA PHE A 99 -6.08 -12.51 -0.67
C PHE A 99 -4.58 -12.15 -0.75
N GLY A 100 -3.80 -12.56 0.25
CA GLY A 100 -2.35 -12.41 0.31
C GLY A 100 -1.87 -10.98 0.17
N LEU A 101 -2.50 -10.00 0.79
CA LEU A 101 -2.27 -8.57 0.56
C LEU A 101 -0.80 -8.14 0.77
N ILE A 102 -0.35 -7.06 0.13
CA ILE A 102 1.06 -6.61 0.27
C ILE A 102 1.33 -6.11 1.70
N GLU A 103 0.31 -5.59 2.37
CA GLU A 103 0.34 -5.09 3.74
C GLU A 103 0.60 -6.22 4.75
N GLU A 104 0.21 -7.46 4.43
CA GLU A 104 0.44 -8.64 5.26
C GLU A 104 1.93 -9.04 5.32
N LEU A 105 2.78 -8.48 4.45
CA LEU A 105 4.23 -8.68 4.50
C LEU A 105 4.89 -7.95 5.68
N PHE A 106 4.23 -6.94 6.26
CA PHE A 106 4.82 -6.07 7.29
C PHE A 106 3.96 -5.95 8.57
N PRO A 107 3.54 -7.07 9.19
CA PRO A 107 2.65 -7.03 10.35
C PRO A 107 3.27 -6.33 11.57
N SER A 108 4.59 -6.45 11.73
CA SER A 108 5.33 -5.87 12.85
C SER A 108 6.02 -4.54 12.52
N ASP A 109 5.94 -4.09 11.27
CA ASP A 109 6.59 -2.86 10.80
C ASP A 109 5.55 -1.89 10.22
N PRO A 110 4.89 -1.10 11.09
CA PRO A 110 3.83 -0.21 10.65
C PRO A 110 4.29 0.89 9.68
N TRP A 111 5.60 1.21 9.66
CA TRP A 111 6.15 2.14 8.68
C TRP A 111 6.18 1.52 7.28
N LYS A 112 6.68 0.29 7.14
CA LYS A 112 6.69 -0.41 5.85
C LYS A 112 5.27 -0.74 5.37
N LEU A 113 4.37 -1.05 6.29
CA LEU A 113 2.96 -1.29 5.97
C LEU A 113 2.34 -0.06 5.29
N LEU A 114 2.43 1.12 5.92
CA LEU A 114 1.88 2.35 5.35
C LEU A 114 2.68 2.86 4.13
N LEU A 115 3.98 2.61 4.07
CA LEU A 115 4.76 2.87 2.86
C LEU A 115 4.21 2.08 1.66
N SER A 116 3.87 0.80 1.89
CA SER A 116 3.29 -0.06 0.86
C SER A 116 1.94 0.47 0.37
N THR A 117 1.09 0.98 1.26
CA THR A 117 -0.20 1.59 0.87
C THR A 117 0.00 2.88 0.07
N ILE A 118 0.96 3.72 0.43
CA ILE A 118 1.33 4.91 -0.37
C ILE A 118 1.76 4.50 -1.78
N MET A 119 2.55 3.42 -1.90
CA MET A 119 2.98 2.91 -3.19
C MET A 119 1.85 2.24 -3.99
N LEU A 120 0.77 1.77 -3.37
CA LEU A 120 -0.36 1.16 -4.08
C LEU A 120 -1.33 2.17 -4.69
N ASN A 121 -1.26 3.45 -4.32
CA ASN A 121 -2.18 4.47 -4.83
C ASN A 121 -2.19 4.55 -6.36
N GLN A 122 -3.34 4.19 -6.95
CA GLN A 122 -3.58 4.15 -8.41
C GLN A 122 -2.59 3.25 -9.19
N THR A 123 -2.09 2.20 -8.55
CA THR A 123 -1.13 1.26 -9.16
C THR A 123 -1.46 -0.18 -8.80
N THR A 124 -1.00 -1.11 -9.62
CA THR A 124 -1.22 -2.54 -9.36
C THR A 124 -0.10 -3.12 -8.50
N ARG A 125 -0.41 -4.14 -7.70
CA ARG A 125 0.59 -4.84 -6.89
C ARG A 125 1.77 -5.38 -7.70
N ASN A 126 1.50 -5.95 -8.88
CA ASN A 126 2.54 -6.50 -9.76
C ASN A 126 3.61 -5.45 -10.13
N GLN A 127 3.24 -4.17 -10.19
CA GLN A 127 4.19 -3.08 -10.42
C GLN A 127 4.91 -2.68 -9.13
N VAL A 128 4.19 -2.68 -8.00
CA VAL A 128 4.71 -2.23 -6.71
C VAL A 128 5.73 -3.21 -6.14
N ASP A 129 5.51 -4.52 -6.20
CA ASP A 129 6.40 -5.53 -5.60
C ASP A 129 7.89 -5.32 -5.95
N PRO A 130 8.31 -5.21 -7.22
CA PRO A 130 9.73 -5.00 -7.56
C PRO A 130 10.26 -3.61 -7.13
N VAL A 131 9.41 -2.58 -7.18
CA VAL A 131 9.80 -1.22 -6.79
C VAL A 131 9.95 -1.10 -5.28
N LEU A 132 9.04 -1.71 -4.52
CA LEU A 132 9.08 -1.74 -3.05
C LEU A 132 10.31 -2.50 -2.57
N HIS A 133 10.63 -3.66 -3.17
CA HIS A 133 11.85 -4.39 -2.88
C HIS A 133 13.11 -3.53 -3.14
N THR A 134 13.16 -2.85 -4.29
CA THR A 134 14.27 -1.97 -4.66
C THR A 134 14.41 -0.79 -3.71
N PHE A 135 13.27 -0.16 -3.35
CA PHE A 135 13.23 0.94 -2.40
C PHE A 135 13.72 0.52 -1.03
N LEU A 136 13.19 -0.58 -0.47
CA LEU A 136 13.56 -1.06 0.87
C LEU A 136 14.99 -1.58 0.94
N SER A 137 15.57 -2.02 -0.18
CA SER A 137 16.99 -2.35 -0.27
C SER A 137 17.89 -1.12 -0.10
N ARG A 138 17.45 0.05 -0.59
CA ARG A 138 18.19 1.33 -0.46
C ARG A 138 17.89 2.05 0.86
N TRP A 139 16.63 2.09 1.27
CA TRP A 139 16.15 2.77 2.47
C TRP A 139 15.32 1.82 3.35
N PRO A 140 15.97 0.92 4.11
CA PRO A 140 15.28 -0.08 4.92
C PRO A 140 14.55 0.50 6.15
N THR A 141 14.87 1.73 6.55
CA THR A 141 14.34 2.37 7.76
C THR A 141 13.74 3.75 7.48
N PRO A 142 12.78 4.22 8.30
CA PRO A 142 12.22 5.57 8.21
C PRO A 142 13.28 6.66 8.39
N THR A 143 14.33 6.40 9.18
CA THR A 143 15.44 7.35 9.40
C THR A 143 16.28 7.56 8.15
N MET A 144 16.46 6.53 7.33
CA MET A 144 17.15 6.65 6.05
C MET A 144 16.24 7.28 5.00
N ALA A 145 14.98 6.84 4.90
CA ALA A 145 14.02 7.37 3.94
C ALA A 145 13.70 8.87 4.16
N SER A 146 13.67 9.33 5.42
CA SER A 146 13.43 10.76 5.73
C SER A 146 14.59 11.68 5.38
N LYS A 147 15.80 11.13 5.19
CA LYS A 147 17.00 11.87 4.77
C LYS A 147 17.31 11.71 3.28
N ALA A 148 16.56 10.86 2.58
CA ALA A 148 16.75 10.62 1.16
C ALA A 148 16.41 11.87 0.35
N ASP A 149 17.16 12.11 -0.73
CA ASP A 149 16.74 13.11 -1.73
C ASP A 149 15.48 12.58 -2.44
N ALA A 150 14.46 13.44 -2.54
CA ALA A 150 13.25 13.14 -3.30
C ALA A 150 13.56 12.81 -4.77
N ARG A 151 14.68 13.31 -5.33
CA ARG A 151 15.13 12.97 -6.69
C ARG A 151 15.52 11.51 -6.84
N ASP A 152 16.26 10.96 -5.87
CA ASP A 152 16.68 9.55 -5.87
C ASP A 152 15.48 8.64 -5.64
N VAL A 153 14.59 9.03 -4.73
CA VAL A 153 13.34 8.29 -4.49
C VAL A 153 12.48 8.28 -5.76
N ARG A 154 12.38 9.41 -6.46
CA ARG A 154 11.65 9.55 -7.72
C ARG A 154 12.18 8.60 -8.79
N GLU A 155 13.50 8.43 -8.89
CA GLU A 155 14.10 7.49 -9.84
C GLU A 155 13.60 6.07 -9.59
N VAL A 156 13.59 5.64 -8.33
CA VAL A 156 13.12 4.30 -7.93
C VAL A 156 11.63 4.12 -8.21
N VAL A 157 10.79 5.11 -7.91
CA VAL A 157 9.32 5.01 -8.12
C VAL A 157 8.86 5.44 -9.51
N SER A 158 9.78 5.71 -10.42
CA SER A 158 9.50 6.30 -11.74
C SER A 158 8.53 5.47 -12.59
N THR A 159 8.59 4.14 -12.46
CA THR A 159 7.74 3.18 -13.20
C THR A 159 6.31 3.11 -12.69
N LEU A 160 6.02 3.63 -11.49
CA LEU A 160 4.71 3.57 -10.85
C LEU A 160 3.78 4.73 -11.27
N GLY A 161 4.33 5.78 -11.90
CA GLY A 161 3.59 7.02 -12.15
C GLY A 161 3.37 7.85 -10.88
N LEU A 162 2.90 9.10 -11.06
CA LEU A 162 2.79 10.10 -9.97
C LEU A 162 4.10 10.30 -9.21
N GLN A 163 5.24 10.02 -9.85
CA GLN A 163 6.53 9.82 -9.21
C GLN A 163 7.02 11.05 -8.42
N HIS A 164 6.75 12.26 -8.91
CA HIS A 164 7.10 13.50 -8.21
C HIS A 164 6.33 13.64 -6.88
N LYS A 165 5.00 13.52 -6.95
CA LYS A 165 4.12 13.61 -5.78
C LYS A 165 4.43 12.50 -4.78
N ARG A 166 4.59 11.28 -5.28
CA ARG A 166 4.87 10.09 -4.48
C ARG A 166 6.21 10.18 -3.77
N ALA A 167 7.28 10.60 -4.46
CA ALA A 167 8.60 10.71 -3.85
C ALA A 167 8.61 11.73 -2.70
N ARG A 168 8.03 12.91 -2.92
CA ARG A 168 7.87 13.93 -1.85
C ARG A 168 7.04 13.39 -0.69
N ALA A 169 5.93 12.71 -0.98
CA ALA A 169 5.07 12.12 0.04
C ALA A 169 5.81 11.07 0.89
N ILE A 170 6.60 10.18 0.29
CA ILE A 170 7.36 9.14 1.00
C ILE A 170 8.38 9.75 1.97
N VAL A 171 9.15 10.74 1.53
CA VAL A 171 10.17 11.40 2.36
C VAL A 171 9.51 12.14 3.52
N ARG A 172 8.47 12.93 3.22
CA ARG A 172 7.69 13.66 4.23
C ARG A 172 7.04 12.72 5.24
N TYR A 173 6.35 11.69 4.75
CA TYR A 173 5.73 10.65 5.58
C TYR A 173 6.74 10.03 6.55
N SER A 174 7.91 9.65 6.06
CA SER A 174 8.95 9.03 6.90
C SER A 174 9.46 9.98 8.00
N ARG A 175 9.53 11.28 7.71
CA ARG A 175 9.92 12.30 8.69
C ARG A 175 8.85 12.52 9.75
N GLU A 176 7.59 12.66 9.33
CA GLU A 176 6.45 12.83 10.24
C GLU A 176 6.25 11.60 11.12
N TYR A 177 6.45 10.40 10.57
CA TYR A 177 6.40 9.14 11.31
C TYR A 177 7.38 9.13 12.49
N LEU A 178 8.64 9.53 12.27
CA LEU A 178 9.65 9.60 13.35
C LEU A 178 9.27 10.60 14.43
N HIS A 179 8.79 11.78 14.03
CA HIS A 179 8.36 12.82 14.96
C HIS A 179 7.19 12.34 15.84
N LEU A 180 6.25 11.61 15.26
CA LEU A 180 5.13 11.02 15.99
C LEU A 180 5.60 9.98 17.01
N ILE A 181 6.49 9.06 16.62
CA ILE A 181 7.04 8.04 17.52
C ILE A 181 7.77 8.69 18.70
N GLU A 182 8.56 9.74 18.45
CA GLU A 182 9.25 10.47 19.52
C GLU A 182 8.27 11.15 20.49
N SER A 183 7.23 11.81 19.96
CA SER A 183 6.17 12.44 20.75
C SER A 183 5.43 11.44 21.63
N LEU A 184 5.07 10.27 21.08
CA LEU A 184 4.41 9.19 21.81
C LEU A 184 5.28 8.64 22.94
N SER A 185 6.59 8.50 22.70
CA SER A 185 7.55 8.08 23.72
C SER A 185 7.62 9.08 24.89
N LYS A 186 7.73 10.38 24.59
CA LYS A 186 7.72 11.45 25.62
C LYS A 186 6.43 11.46 26.43
N LYS A 187 5.28 11.33 25.78
CA LYS A 187 3.97 11.29 26.45
C LYS A 187 3.83 10.10 27.40
N LYS A 188 4.31 8.91 26.99
CA LYS A 188 4.31 7.70 27.82
C LYS A 188 5.16 7.88 29.08
N ASN A 189 6.35 8.45 28.95
CA ASN A 189 7.25 8.71 30.08
C ASN A 189 6.65 9.72 31.07
N ASN A 190 6.06 10.81 30.58
CA ASN A 190 5.40 11.82 31.43
C ASN A 190 4.22 11.22 32.21
N ASN A 191 3.41 10.38 31.57
CA ASN A 191 2.29 9.70 32.22
C ASN A 191 2.75 8.75 33.31
N ASN A 192 3.84 8.00 33.10
CA ASN A 192 4.41 7.09 34.09
C ASN A 192 4.94 7.86 35.32
N ASN A 193 5.65 8.98 35.10
CA ASN A 193 6.15 9.83 36.19
C ASN A 193 4.99 10.41 37.02
N LYS A 194 3.92 10.85 36.37
CA LYS A 194 2.72 11.37 37.06
C LYS A 194 2.03 10.30 37.92
N LYS A 195 1.91 9.06 37.42
CA LYS A 195 1.37 7.93 38.19
C LYS A 195 2.22 7.60 39.41
N ASN A 196 3.54 7.54 39.25
CA ASN A 196 4.47 7.26 40.34
C ASN A 196 4.43 8.32 41.44
N ASN A 197 4.35 9.60 41.06
CA ASN A 197 4.24 10.71 42.02
C ASN A 197 2.90 10.73 42.75
N LYS A 198 1.79 10.35 42.10
CA LYS A 198 0.48 10.23 42.74
C LYS A 198 0.48 9.09 43.78
N LYS A 199 1.00 7.91 43.42
CA LYS A 199 1.09 6.76 44.33
C LYS A 199 1.92 7.07 45.58
N LYS A 200 3.07 7.74 45.43
CA LYS A 200 3.90 8.20 46.56
C LYS A 200 3.21 9.22 47.47
N LYS A 201 2.23 9.98 46.97
CA LYS A 201 1.46 10.95 47.77
C LYS A 201 0.33 10.26 48.55
N GLU A 202 -0.21 9.18 47.99
CA GLU A 202 -1.24 8.34 48.65
C GLU A 202 -0.63 7.44 49.73
N GLU A 203 0.59 6.92 49.54
CA GLU A 203 1.30 6.09 50.54
C GLU A 203 1.86 6.89 51.74
N LYS A 204 1.93 8.23 51.63
CA LYS A 204 2.42 9.12 52.69
C LYS A 204 1.31 9.78 53.52
N LYS A 205 0.06 9.42 53.28
CA LYS A 205 -1.12 9.96 53.94
C LYS A 205 -1.82 8.87 54.73
#